data_AF-A0A929JV48-F1
#
_entry.id   AF-A0A929JV48-F1
#
_cell.length_a   1.000
_cell.length_b   1.000
_cell.length_c   1.000
_cell.angle_alpha   90.00
_cell.angle_beta   90.00
_cell.angle_gamma   90.00
#
_symmetry.space_group_name_H-M   'P 1'
#
loop_
_entity.id
_entity.type
_entity.pdbx_description
1 polymer ?
#
loop_
_entity_poly.entity_id
_entity_poly.type
_entity_poly.pdbx_seq_one_letter_code
_entity_poly.pdbx_strand_id
1 'polypeptide(L)'
;MSVLEEQVAVAKPAQLNAPAQERKPWRPLKRFAFRIAFIFFILLSIPTDGRWYENVATIDWLHPHYRDIYDIARFSPNYSQFFGKKRGYETVTQTQSDTVNIKAFGAKKVNTAAQTNERGFFSDYQEWGYALLIAVAGALIWTALDRKRKEYNILYYWLRVVVRYRAGIGIIGFGFTKLFPTQMPYPSLGLLNTDFGDFTTQKIYWMSVGIVPWYQVFGGIVEVAAGAMLFFRKTSTYGGLLLAAALFDITYVNYAYDGGVHVYAFYFVLLGGFIFADDVPNLYRLLIQEKTTVPLRYYPDLSKGFGKYARIGLKVLTFVIFFGVLTYTEVANFKYDPYKQPSTAGVKTLRGNYHVTEFRINNQVIPYSPLDTTRWQQATFENWTTLTFKVNKPAWLDLSNGGGSPMRDILRTFEITGTAGGQRAFHYFADTVDHVLYLQNKNVAGNRRRRQPGADAAGERSAAKKEKTDNWISKAALAHIGNERDLIDKRAWSTRRDREFAEKVKEPKRERLVLHYQTRDGSRVILQGINENRDSIYVVLDRYERKYELPKSTLSAGKY
;
A
#
# COMPACT_ATOMS: atom_id res chain seq x y z
N MET A 1 -26.95 -18.21 -56.50
CA MET A 1 -25.83 -19.01 -55.96
C MET A 1 -24.61 -18.73 -56.83
N SER A 2 -23.47 -18.48 -56.18
CA SER A 2 -22.17 -18.07 -56.74
C SER A 2 -22.03 -16.58 -57.08
N VAL A 3 -20.84 -16.05 -56.80
CA VAL A 3 -20.37 -14.66 -56.93
C VAL A 3 -20.71 -13.69 -55.78
N LEU A 4 -20.36 -14.01 -54.54
CA LEU A 4 -20.01 -13.02 -53.48
C LEU A 4 -19.13 -13.67 -52.38
N GLU A 5 -18.16 -14.52 -52.74
CA GLU A 5 -17.06 -14.90 -51.84
C GLU A 5 -15.80 -14.13 -52.25
N GLU A 6 -15.83 -12.81 -52.03
CA GLU A 6 -14.61 -12.03 -52.10
C GLU A 6 -13.85 -12.23 -50.78
N GLN A 7 -12.73 -12.93 -50.91
CA GLN A 7 -11.82 -13.29 -49.84
C GLN A 7 -11.38 -12.04 -49.06
N VAL A 8 -11.93 -11.84 -47.86
CA VAL A 8 -11.24 -11.05 -46.83
C VAL A 8 -10.07 -11.89 -46.34
N ALA A 9 -9.01 -11.92 -47.15
CA ALA A 9 -7.71 -12.40 -46.74
C ALA A 9 -7.25 -11.49 -45.59
N VAL A 10 -7.38 -11.99 -44.35
CA VAL A 10 -6.79 -11.36 -43.17
C VAL A 10 -5.30 -11.23 -43.44
N ALA A 11 -4.87 -10.03 -43.87
CA ALA A 11 -3.48 -9.73 -44.12
C ALA A 11 -2.68 -10.09 -42.87
N LYS A 12 -1.89 -11.17 -42.93
CA LYS A 12 -0.92 -11.50 -41.89
C LYS A 12 -0.08 -10.24 -41.68
N PRO A 13 0.12 -9.75 -40.43
CA PRO A 13 0.98 -8.61 -40.21
C PRO A 13 2.35 -8.95 -40.80
N ALA A 14 2.74 -8.20 -41.83
CA ALA A 14 4.00 -8.42 -42.53
C ALA A 14 5.13 -8.40 -41.50
N GLN A 15 5.69 -9.57 -41.20
CA GLN A 15 7.02 -9.63 -40.62
C GLN A 15 7.96 -9.24 -41.74
N LEU A 16 8.20 -7.93 -41.87
CA LEU A 16 9.26 -7.41 -42.71
C LEU A 16 10.60 -7.76 -42.05
N ASN A 17 11.02 -9.01 -42.24
CA ASN A 17 12.41 -9.39 -42.38
C ASN A 17 12.93 -8.96 -43.77
N ALA A 18 12.43 -7.86 -44.31
CA ALA A 18 12.97 -7.28 -45.53
C ALA A 18 14.39 -6.76 -45.24
N PRO A 19 15.33 -6.89 -46.20
CA PRO A 19 16.64 -6.27 -46.08
C PRO A 19 16.46 -4.76 -45.81
N ALA A 20 17.49 -4.14 -45.25
CA ALA A 20 17.53 -2.76 -44.75
C ALA A 20 17.22 -1.65 -45.79
N GLN A 21 16.65 -1.97 -46.95
CA GLN A 21 16.30 -1.04 -48.01
C GLN A 21 15.04 -0.23 -47.66
N GLU A 22 15.27 1.09 -47.64
CA GLU A 22 14.33 2.21 -47.57
C GLU A 22 13.65 2.53 -46.23
N ARG A 23 14.35 2.38 -45.11
CA ARG A 23 13.96 3.12 -43.90
C ARG A 23 14.54 4.53 -43.93
N LYS A 24 13.67 5.54 -44.03
CA LYS A 24 14.08 6.93 -43.90
C LYS A 24 14.80 7.13 -42.56
N PRO A 25 16.00 7.74 -42.55
CA PRO A 25 16.75 7.98 -41.33
C PRO A 25 15.93 8.85 -40.37
N TRP A 26 16.12 8.64 -39.07
CA TRP A 26 15.42 9.44 -38.08
C TRP A 26 15.94 10.88 -38.12
N ARG A 27 15.01 11.85 -38.06
CA ARG A 27 15.37 13.27 -37.91
C ARG A 27 16.31 13.46 -36.70
N PRO A 28 17.29 14.38 -36.75
CA PRO A 28 18.22 14.61 -35.63
C PRO A 28 17.52 14.80 -34.28
N LEU A 29 16.46 15.63 -34.24
CA LEU A 29 15.66 15.86 -33.03
C LEU A 29 15.02 14.57 -32.50
N LYS A 30 14.50 13.71 -33.38
CA LYS A 30 13.92 12.41 -32.99
C LYS A 30 14.97 11.49 -32.37
N ARG A 31 16.20 11.48 -32.90
CA ARG A 31 17.31 10.70 -32.34
C ARG A 31 17.69 11.20 -30.95
N PHE A 32 17.81 12.52 -30.77
CA PHE A 32 18.14 13.11 -29.48
C PHE A 32 17.04 12.90 -28.43
N ALA A 33 15.78 13.17 -28.79
CA ALA A 33 14.63 12.93 -27.92
C ALA A 33 14.51 11.46 -27.51
N PHE A 34 14.80 10.52 -28.43
CA PHE A 34 14.85 9.10 -28.09
C PHE A 34 15.96 8.78 -27.08
N ARG A 35 17.17 9.35 -27.21
CA ARG A 35 18.25 9.11 -26.23
C ARG A 35 17.85 9.56 -24.84
N ILE A 36 17.20 10.73 -24.72
CA ILE A 36 16.64 11.21 -23.44
C ILE A 36 15.59 10.23 -22.93
N ALA A 37 14.57 9.92 -23.74
CA ALA A 37 13.49 9.02 -23.34
C ALA A 37 14.02 7.63 -22.95
N PHE A 38 15.00 7.10 -23.67
CA PHE A 38 15.60 5.81 -23.37
C PHE A 38 16.23 5.80 -21.98
N ILE A 39 17.10 6.75 -21.67
CA ILE A 39 17.75 6.81 -20.35
C ILE A 39 16.69 7.05 -19.27
N PHE A 40 15.78 8.01 -19.49
CA PHE A 40 14.74 8.36 -18.53
C PHE A 40 13.83 7.17 -18.18
N PHE A 41 13.29 6.47 -19.18
CA PHE A 41 12.40 5.33 -18.92
C PHE A 41 13.16 4.11 -18.38
N ILE A 42 14.45 3.94 -18.69
CA ILE A 42 15.28 2.90 -18.06
C ILE A 42 15.48 3.20 -16.58
N LEU A 43 15.83 4.44 -16.23
CA LEU A 43 15.93 4.90 -14.85
C LEU A 43 14.62 4.66 -14.09
N LEU A 44 13.49 5.01 -14.69
CA LEU A 44 12.18 4.76 -14.10
C LEU A 44 11.84 3.26 -13.97
N SER A 45 12.33 2.41 -14.87
CA SER A 45 11.87 1.02 -14.99
C SER A 45 12.80 -0.04 -14.44
N ILE A 46 14.01 0.31 -14.02
CA ILE A 46 14.97 -0.63 -13.44
C ILE A 46 15.36 -0.16 -12.03
N PRO A 47 15.26 -1.03 -10.99
CA PRO A 47 15.71 -0.71 -9.65
C PRO A 47 17.20 -0.36 -9.64
N THR A 48 17.55 0.79 -9.06
CA THR A 48 18.94 1.24 -8.91
C THR A 48 19.52 0.95 -7.52
N ASP A 49 18.71 0.48 -6.58
CA ASP A 49 19.15 0.14 -5.21
C ASP A 49 19.50 -1.35 -5.11
N GLY A 50 20.70 -1.65 -4.61
CA GLY A 50 21.18 -3.02 -4.39
C GLY A 50 20.28 -3.85 -3.47
N ARG A 51 19.65 -3.23 -2.47
CA ARG A 51 18.76 -3.91 -1.52
C ARG A 51 17.53 -4.50 -2.17
N TRP A 52 17.09 -3.93 -3.30
CA TRP A 52 16.00 -4.54 -4.07
C TRP A 52 16.41 -5.94 -4.54
N TYR A 53 17.63 -6.08 -5.08
CA TYR A 53 18.14 -7.36 -5.58
C TYR A 53 18.44 -8.34 -4.44
N GLU A 54 18.95 -7.85 -3.31
CA GLU A 54 19.11 -8.66 -2.08
C GLU A 54 17.78 -9.23 -1.60
N ASN A 55 16.72 -8.41 -1.59
CA ASN A 55 15.38 -8.86 -1.24
C ASN A 55 14.91 -9.96 -2.20
N VAL A 56 15.05 -9.79 -3.53
CA VAL A 56 14.64 -10.83 -4.50
C VAL A 56 15.42 -12.13 -4.30
N ALA A 57 16.73 -12.04 -4.03
CA ALA A 57 17.59 -13.21 -3.84
C ALA A 57 17.30 -13.98 -2.54
N THR A 58 16.67 -13.34 -1.55
CA THR A 58 16.39 -13.93 -0.23
C THR A 58 14.95 -14.42 -0.05
N ILE A 59 14.11 -14.32 -1.08
CA ILE A 59 12.74 -14.88 -1.06
C ILE A 59 12.81 -16.40 -1.02
N ASP A 60 12.16 -17.01 -0.01
CA ASP A 60 11.85 -18.43 -0.04
C ASP A 60 10.61 -18.66 -0.94
N TRP A 61 10.86 -19.15 -2.15
CA TRP A 61 9.83 -19.42 -3.15
C TRP A 61 8.93 -20.62 -2.81
N LEU A 62 9.28 -21.43 -1.81
CA LEU A 62 8.41 -22.52 -1.32
C LEU A 62 7.32 -22.00 -0.37
N HIS A 63 7.61 -20.92 0.36
CA HIS A 63 6.69 -20.32 1.34
C HIS A 63 6.64 -18.78 1.24
N PRO A 64 6.32 -18.23 0.05
CA PRO A 64 6.35 -16.79 -0.16
C PRO A 64 5.17 -16.12 0.53
N HIS A 65 5.39 -14.91 1.02
CA HIS A 65 4.31 -14.02 1.38
C HIS A 65 3.90 -13.15 0.19
N TYR A 66 2.64 -12.72 0.09
CA TYR A 66 2.19 -11.88 -1.02
C TYR A 66 3.02 -10.59 -1.13
N ARG A 67 3.45 -10.07 0.03
CA ARG A 67 4.29 -8.88 0.14
C ARG A 67 5.68 -9.07 -0.49
N ASP A 68 6.24 -10.28 -0.48
CA ASP A 68 7.54 -10.55 -1.13
C ASP A 68 7.44 -10.31 -2.64
N ILE A 69 6.38 -10.83 -3.28
CA ILE A 69 6.12 -10.64 -4.71
C ILE A 69 5.73 -9.19 -5.01
N TYR A 70 4.96 -8.58 -4.11
CA TYR A 70 4.56 -7.19 -4.23
C TYR A 70 5.75 -6.22 -4.12
N ASP A 71 6.75 -6.50 -3.28
CA ASP A 71 7.98 -5.69 -3.16
C ASP A 71 8.85 -5.77 -4.44
N ILE A 72 8.82 -6.90 -5.18
CA ILE A 72 9.41 -6.98 -6.53
C ILE A 72 8.72 -5.98 -7.47
N ALA A 73 7.38 -5.92 -7.42
CA ALA A 73 6.58 -5.04 -8.28
C ALA A 73 6.67 -3.56 -7.89
N ARG A 74 6.94 -3.28 -6.61
CA ARG A 74 6.87 -1.96 -5.99
C ARG A 74 8.26 -1.42 -5.65
N PHE A 75 8.90 -0.79 -6.63
CA PHE A 75 10.00 0.13 -6.37
C PHE A 75 9.72 1.50 -6.98
N SER A 76 10.25 2.54 -6.32
CA SER A 76 10.28 3.89 -6.84
C SER A 76 11.74 4.29 -7.04
N PRO A 77 12.07 5.01 -8.12
CA PRO A 77 13.40 5.57 -8.28
C PRO A 77 13.75 6.53 -7.14
N ASN A 78 14.99 6.49 -6.67
CA ASN A 78 15.54 7.44 -5.69
C ASN A 78 16.92 7.91 -6.16
N TYR A 79 16.95 9.15 -6.65
CA TYR A 79 18.13 9.83 -7.18
C TYR A 79 18.58 10.99 -6.30
N SER A 80 17.77 11.42 -5.33
CA SER A 80 18.15 12.48 -4.37
C SER A 80 19.51 12.26 -3.70
N GLN A 81 19.89 10.98 -3.50
CA GLN A 81 21.20 10.58 -2.98
C GLN A 81 22.39 11.10 -3.81
N PHE A 82 22.24 11.24 -5.14
CA PHE A 82 23.28 11.75 -6.04
C PHE A 82 23.36 13.28 -6.05
N PHE A 83 22.34 13.97 -5.53
CA PHE A 83 22.24 15.43 -5.48
C PHE A 83 22.36 15.98 -4.04
N GLY A 84 23.02 15.22 -3.14
CA GLY A 84 23.39 15.68 -1.80
C GLY A 84 22.29 15.62 -0.74
N LYS A 85 21.10 15.06 -1.04
CA LYS A 85 20.05 14.78 -0.05
C LYS A 85 19.99 13.28 0.19
N LYS A 86 20.56 12.82 1.31
CA LYS A 86 20.36 11.43 1.77
C LYS A 86 18.93 11.28 2.29
N ARG A 87 18.01 10.88 1.42
CA ARG A 87 16.77 10.22 1.83
C ARG A 87 17.05 8.73 1.71
N GLY A 88 17.01 8.01 2.82
CA GLY A 88 17.24 6.56 2.83
C GLY A 88 16.29 5.85 1.86
N TYR A 89 16.56 4.57 1.55
CA TYR A 89 15.47 3.72 1.07
C TYR A 89 14.34 3.92 2.05
N GLU A 90 13.22 4.38 1.55
CA GLU A 90 11.98 3.78 1.96
C GLU A 90 11.65 2.90 0.76
N THR A 91 11.74 1.58 0.92
CA THR A 91 10.68 0.75 0.34
C THR A 91 9.42 1.52 0.67
N VAL A 92 8.52 1.78 -0.28
CA VAL A 92 7.26 2.45 0.08
C VAL A 92 6.40 1.42 0.86
N THR A 93 6.94 0.82 1.92
CA THR A 93 6.26 0.66 3.20
C THR A 93 5.45 1.91 3.43
N GLN A 94 4.15 1.74 3.66
CA GLN A 94 3.27 2.82 4.11
C GLN A 94 3.64 3.29 5.53
N THR A 95 4.83 2.98 6.04
CA THR A 95 5.49 3.73 7.09
C THR A 95 5.87 5.10 6.51
N GLN A 96 4.89 5.99 6.50
CA GLN A 96 5.19 7.40 6.73
C GLN A 96 5.77 7.48 8.16
N SER A 97 7.05 7.14 8.32
CA SER A 97 7.80 7.43 9.53
C SER A 97 8.93 8.36 9.17
N ASP A 98 8.68 9.62 9.52
CA ASP A 98 9.64 10.41 10.27
C ASP A 98 10.88 10.87 9.49
N THR A 99 10.71 11.92 8.70
CA THR A 99 11.61 13.09 8.69
C THR A 99 10.99 14.21 7.87
N VAL A 100 10.15 15.03 8.51
CA VAL A 100 9.95 16.40 8.03
C VAL A 100 11.21 17.17 8.47
N ASN A 101 12.12 17.40 7.53
CA ASN A 101 13.24 18.32 7.72
C ASN A 101 12.68 19.74 7.84
N ILE A 102 12.37 20.19 9.06
CA ILE A 102 12.12 21.61 9.35
C ILE A 102 13.43 22.22 9.81
N LYS A 103 14.30 22.52 8.85
CA LYS A 103 15.27 23.62 9.00
C LYS A 103 14.78 24.76 8.13
N ALA A 104 13.81 25.51 8.63
CA ALA A 104 13.76 26.97 8.46
C ALA A 104 12.53 27.54 9.18
N PHE A 105 12.75 28.73 9.74
CA PHE A 105 11.80 29.71 10.26
C PHE A 105 11.43 29.62 11.75
N GLY A 106 11.91 30.66 12.42
CA GLY A 106 11.77 30.90 13.84
C GLY A 106 10.37 31.33 14.25
N ALA A 107 10.26 31.48 15.57
CA ALA A 107 9.05 31.73 16.31
C ALA A 107 8.13 32.80 15.70
N LYS A 108 6.86 32.45 15.46
CA LYS A 108 5.71 33.31 15.77
C LYS A 108 4.38 32.51 15.75
N LYS A 109 3.67 32.65 16.88
CA LYS A 109 2.23 32.49 17.16
C LYS A 109 1.47 31.30 16.55
N VAL A 110 1.02 30.46 17.48
CA VAL A 110 0.05 29.37 17.32
C VAL A 110 -1.28 29.91 16.82
N ASN A 111 -1.73 29.41 15.66
CA ASN A 111 -3.14 29.38 15.27
C ASN A 111 -3.48 27.93 14.91
N THR A 112 -4.55 27.44 15.54
CA THR A 112 -5.16 26.12 15.32
C THR A 112 -5.84 26.10 13.97
N ALA A 113 -5.13 25.65 12.94
CA ALA A 113 -5.67 25.18 11.68
C ALA A 113 -4.76 24.06 11.20
N ALA A 114 -5.34 22.98 10.67
CA ALA A 114 -4.60 21.87 10.10
C ALA A 114 -3.55 22.41 9.12
N GLN A 115 -2.28 22.35 9.51
CA GLN A 115 -1.16 22.59 8.60
C GLN A 115 -1.12 21.41 7.63
N THR A 116 -1.90 21.52 6.56
CA THR A 116 -1.54 20.93 5.28
C THR A 116 -0.17 21.49 4.95
N ASN A 117 0.86 20.66 5.06
CA ASN A 117 2.13 20.96 4.42
C ASN A 117 1.82 21.02 2.93
N GLU A 118 1.58 22.21 2.39
CA GLU A 118 1.50 22.44 0.94
C GLU A 118 2.89 22.19 0.34
N ARG A 119 3.24 20.90 0.23
CA ARG A 119 4.29 20.46 -0.68
C ARG A 119 3.78 20.79 -2.07
N GLY A 120 4.33 21.84 -2.68
CA GLY A 120 3.95 22.23 -4.05
C GLY A 120 4.13 21.05 -5.00
N PHE A 121 3.29 20.94 -6.03
CA PHE A 121 3.27 19.86 -7.04
C PHE A 121 4.68 19.41 -7.48
N PHE A 122 5.56 20.35 -7.79
CA PHE A 122 6.93 20.07 -8.23
C PHE A 122 7.79 19.35 -7.18
N SER A 123 7.49 19.51 -5.89
CA SER A 123 8.22 18.86 -4.81
C SER A 123 7.95 17.35 -4.72
N ASP A 124 6.76 16.91 -5.11
CA ASP A 124 6.39 15.50 -5.10
C ASP A 124 7.04 14.72 -6.27
N TYR A 125 7.32 15.40 -7.38
CA TYR A 125 7.95 14.81 -8.57
C TYR A 125 9.46 15.06 -8.68
N GLN A 126 10.11 15.49 -7.60
CA GLN A 126 11.55 15.81 -7.60
C GLN A 126 12.42 14.67 -8.14
N GLU A 127 12.13 13.42 -7.76
CA GLU A 127 12.91 12.26 -8.22
C GLU A 127 12.83 12.08 -9.74
N TRP A 128 11.69 12.41 -10.36
CA TRP A 128 11.56 12.34 -11.81
C TRP A 128 12.28 13.51 -12.49
N GLY A 129 12.29 14.69 -11.84
CA GLY A 129 13.12 15.81 -12.26
C GLY A 129 14.60 15.45 -12.28
N TYR A 130 15.11 14.81 -11.22
CA TYR A 130 16.49 14.31 -11.18
C TYR A 130 16.75 13.26 -12.26
N ALA A 131 15.84 12.30 -12.45
CA ALA A 131 15.94 11.30 -13.52
C ALA A 131 16.01 11.97 -14.90
N LEU A 132 15.22 13.01 -15.14
CA LEU A 132 15.23 13.75 -16.40
C LEU A 132 16.54 14.51 -16.60
N LEU A 133 17.09 15.15 -15.57
CA LEU A 133 18.38 15.83 -15.64
C LEU A 133 19.52 14.85 -15.99
N ILE A 134 19.55 13.69 -15.32
CA ILE A 134 20.51 12.62 -15.63
C ILE A 134 20.31 12.14 -17.08
N ALA A 135 19.06 11.96 -17.52
CA ALA A 135 18.75 11.53 -18.88
C ALA A 135 19.19 12.54 -19.95
N VAL A 136 19.04 13.84 -19.71
CA VAL A 136 19.51 14.90 -20.62
C VAL A 136 21.04 14.90 -20.69
N ALA A 137 21.73 14.87 -19.54
CA ALA A 137 23.19 14.81 -19.50
C ALA A 137 23.73 13.57 -20.21
N GLY A 138 23.17 12.39 -19.91
CA GLY A 138 23.54 11.15 -20.57
C GLY A 138 23.22 11.14 -22.08
N ALA A 139 22.12 11.77 -22.50
CA ALA A 139 21.79 11.90 -23.91
C ALA A 139 22.76 12.83 -24.66
N LEU A 140 23.26 13.89 -24.03
CA LEU A 140 24.30 14.75 -24.59
C LEU A 140 25.61 13.97 -24.77
N ILE A 141 26.04 13.22 -23.76
CA ILE A 141 27.23 12.34 -23.84
C ILE A 141 27.04 11.31 -24.95
N TRP A 142 25.91 10.61 -24.98
CA TRP A 142 25.61 9.64 -26.04
C TRP A 142 25.61 10.31 -27.42
N THR A 143 25.12 11.54 -27.54
CA THR A 143 25.15 12.28 -28.81
C THR A 143 26.57 12.62 -29.26
N ALA A 144 27.45 12.98 -28.32
CA ALA A 144 28.85 13.24 -28.62
C ALA A 144 29.58 11.98 -29.10
N LEU A 145 29.31 10.82 -28.50
CA LEU A 145 29.95 9.54 -28.79
C LEU A 145 29.39 8.85 -30.04
N ASP A 146 28.06 8.83 -30.21
CA ASP A 146 27.39 8.10 -31.30
C ASP A 146 26.91 9.06 -32.40
N ARG A 147 27.85 9.48 -33.26
CA ARG A 147 27.57 10.40 -34.37
C ARG A 147 27.08 9.70 -35.65
N LYS A 148 27.35 8.40 -35.78
CA LYS A 148 27.16 7.65 -37.04
C LYS A 148 25.80 6.93 -37.13
N ARG A 149 25.17 6.55 -36.02
CA ARG A 149 23.87 5.82 -36.05
C ARG A 149 22.74 6.69 -36.63
N LYS A 150 22.00 6.13 -37.59
CA LYS A 150 20.90 6.80 -38.30
C LYS A 150 19.51 6.56 -37.68
N GLU A 151 19.36 5.52 -36.86
CA GLU A 151 18.12 5.14 -36.18
C GLU A 151 18.37 4.21 -34.99
N TYR A 152 17.36 4.04 -34.12
CA TYR A 152 17.43 3.22 -32.90
C TYR A 152 16.25 2.26 -32.73
N ASN A 153 15.75 1.67 -33.83
CA ASN A 153 14.57 0.79 -33.80
C ASN A 153 14.71 -0.41 -32.83
N ILE A 154 15.89 -1.03 -32.77
CA ILE A 154 16.17 -2.16 -31.84
C ILE A 154 16.08 -1.70 -30.38
N LEU A 155 16.73 -0.59 -30.05
CA LEU A 155 16.72 -0.06 -28.68
C LEU A 155 15.32 0.40 -28.28
N TYR A 156 14.56 1.00 -29.20
CA TYR A 156 13.18 1.38 -28.96
C TYR A 156 12.28 0.15 -28.71
N TYR A 157 12.47 -0.93 -29.46
CA TYR A 157 11.77 -2.20 -29.20
C TYR A 157 12.03 -2.69 -27.76
N TRP A 158 13.30 -2.74 -27.34
CA TRP A 158 13.66 -3.23 -26.00
C TRP A 158 13.20 -2.28 -24.89
N LEU A 159 13.27 -0.97 -25.11
CA LEU A 159 12.70 0.02 -24.19
C LEU A 159 11.22 -0.24 -23.94
N ARG A 160 10.43 -0.47 -25.00
CA ARG A 160 9.02 -0.85 -24.87
C ARG A 160 8.82 -2.19 -24.18
N VAL A 161 9.71 -3.16 -24.34
CA VAL A 161 9.64 -4.42 -23.56
C VAL A 161 9.80 -4.12 -22.08
N VAL A 162 10.86 -3.40 -21.69
CA VAL A 162 11.14 -3.05 -20.29
C VAL A 162 9.98 -2.28 -19.66
N VAL A 163 9.51 -1.21 -20.32
CA VAL A 163 8.41 -0.39 -19.81
C VAL A 163 7.11 -1.18 -19.69
N ARG A 164 6.75 -2.03 -20.66
CA ARG A 164 5.54 -2.88 -20.59
C ARG A 164 5.59 -3.85 -19.43
N TYR A 165 6.70 -4.57 -19.26
CA TYR A 165 6.82 -5.55 -18.18
C TYR A 165 6.85 -4.84 -16.82
N ARG A 166 7.56 -3.72 -16.69
CA ARG A 166 7.56 -2.91 -15.47
C ARG A 166 6.17 -2.40 -15.10
N ALA A 167 5.45 -1.87 -16.07
CA ALA A 167 4.09 -1.36 -15.88
C ALA A 167 3.13 -2.50 -15.53
N GLY A 168 3.16 -3.59 -16.29
CA GLY A 168 2.29 -4.76 -16.07
C GLY A 168 2.52 -5.42 -14.71
N ILE A 169 3.76 -5.73 -14.36
CA ILE A 169 4.14 -6.30 -13.06
C ILE A 169 3.68 -5.38 -11.92
N GLY A 170 3.94 -4.08 -12.04
CA GLY A 170 3.57 -3.08 -11.05
C GLY A 170 2.06 -3.01 -10.81
N ILE A 171 1.26 -2.86 -11.87
CA ILE A 171 -0.18 -2.68 -11.73
C ILE A 171 -0.90 -3.96 -11.30
N ILE A 172 -0.42 -5.13 -11.71
CA ILE A 172 -1.00 -6.42 -11.29
C ILE A 172 -0.93 -6.54 -9.76
N GLY A 173 0.22 -6.23 -9.15
CA GLY A 173 0.35 -6.23 -7.70
C GLY A 173 -0.68 -5.35 -7.00
N PHE A 174 -0.90 -4.12 -7.48
CA PHE A 174 -1.91 -3.22 -6.90
C PHE A 174 -3.34 -3.70 -7.16
N GLY A 175 -3.62 -4.18 -8.38
CA GLY A 175 -4.91 -4.70 -8.78
C GLY A 175 -5.36 -5.87 -7.92
N PHE A 176 -4.44 -6.76 -7.51
CA PHE A 176 -4.75 -7.87 -6.63
C PHE A 176 -5.27 -7.45 -5.25
N THR A 177 -4.71 -6.37 -4.66
CA THR A 177 -5.19 -5.85 -3.36
C THR A 177 -6.61 -5.25 -3.43
N LYS A 178 -7.11 -4.95 -4.64
CA LYS A 178 -8.50 -4.54 -4.89
C LYS A 178 -9.39 -5.72 -5.29
N LEU A 179 -8.85 -6.63 -6.12
CA LEU A 179 -9.51 -7.85 -6.56
C LEU A 179 -9.86 -8.76 -5.37
N PHE A 180 -8.97 -8.81 -4.39
CA PHE A 180 -9.22 -9.34 -3.05
C PHE A 180 -9.33 -8.15 -2.08
N PRO A 181 -10.54 -7.69 -1.68
CA PRO A 181 -10.82 -6.39 -1.04
C PRO A 181 -10.10 -6.11 0.30
N THR A 182 -8.78 -6.05 0.27
CA THR A 182 -7.88 -5.86 1.40
C THR A 182 -7.30 -4.45 1.42
N GLN A 183 -7.36 -3.72 0.30
CA GLN A 183 -6.92 -2.33 0.23
C GLN A 183 -7.89 -1.38 0.94
N MET A 184 -9.19 -1.52 0.74
CA MET A 184 -10.19 -0.72 1.44
C MET A 184 -11.16 -1.69 2.13
N PRO A 185 -10.77 -2.26 3.29
CA PRO A 185 -11.61 -3.23 3.96
C PRO A 185 -12.87 -2.56 4.50
N TYR A 186 -13.92 -3.36 4.69
CA TYR A 186 -15.17 -2.89 5.27
C TYR A 186 -14.92 -2.23 6.64
N PRO A 187 -15.58 -1.10 6.97
CA PRO A 187 -15.36 -0.40 8.23
C PRO A 187 -15.60 -1.29 9.45
N SER A 188 -14.70 -1.23 10.43
CA SER A 188 -14.87 -1.91 11.72
C SER A 188 -16.05 -1.30 12.50
N LEU A 189 -16.55 -1.99 13.52
CA LEU A 189 -17.64 -1.46 14.33
C LEU A 189 -17.24 -0.15 15.03
N GLY A 190 -15.99 -0.04 15.50
CA GLY A 190 -15.41 1.17 16.06
C GLY A 190 -15.41 2.35 15.08
N LEU A 191 -15.12 2.11 13.79
CA LEU A 191 -15.24 3.12 12.75
C LEU A 191 -16.71 3.51 12.52
N LEU A 192 -17.62 2.54 12.43
CA LEU A 192 -19.06 2.84 12.28
C LEU A 192 -19.66 3.58 13.47
N ASN A 193 -19.00 3.52 14.64
CA ASN A 193 -19.40 4.21 15.86
C ASN A 193 -18.74 5.57 16.05
N THR A 194 -17.83 5.96 15.15
CA THR A 194 -17.13 7.26 15.17
C THR A 194 -17.98 8.33 14.49
N ASP A 195 -17.86 9.57 14.96
CA ASP A 195 -18.62 10.70 14.42
C ASP A 195 -18.11 11.04 13.02
N PHE A 196 -19.01 11.30 12.06
CA PHE A 196 -18.63 11.48 10.66
C PHE A 196 -17.63 12.62 10.45
N GLY A 197 -17.75 13.70 11.23
CA GLY A 197 -16.83 14.85 11.18
C GLY A 197 -15.42 14.58 11.71
N ASP A 198 -15.19 13.44 12.37
CA ASP A 198 -13.87 13.06 12.87
C ASP A 198 -13.00 12.36 11.80
N PHE A 199 -13.55 12.07 10.61
CA PHE A 199 -12.81 11.42 9.53
C PHE A 199 -12.13 12.42 8.60
N THR A 200 -10.94 12.06 8.12
CA THR A 200 -10.31 12.76 7.00
C THR A 200 -11.06 12.49 5.69
N THR A 201 -10.89 13.39 4.72
CA THR A 201 -11.39 13.23 3.34
C THR A 201 -10.99 11.88 2.75
N GLN A 202 -9.72 11.49 2.93
CA GLN A 202 -9.21 10.18 2.53
C GLN A 202 -9.98 9.02 3.17
N LYS A 203 -10.17 9.07 4.49
CA LYS A 203 -10.83 7.98 5.22
C LYS A 203 -12.27 7.83 4.80
N ILE A 204 -12.98 8.95 4.57
CA ILE A 204 -14.34 8.95 4.02
C ILE A 204 -14.36 8.23 2.67
N TYR A 205 -13.51 8.63 1.72
CA TYR A 205 -13.44 7.98 0.40
C TYR A 205 -13.18 6.47 0.51
N TRP A 206 -12.22 6.06 1.34
CA TRP A 206 -11.89 4.64 1.53
C TRP A 206 -13.02 3.84 2.14
N MET A 207 -13.75 4.40 3.11
CA MET A 207 -14.92 3.74 3.68
C MET A 207 -16.07 3.65 2.68
N SER A 208 -16.31 4.69 1.86
CA SER A 208 -17.31 4.66 0.79
C SER A 208 -17.05 3.53 -0.22
N VAL A 209 -15.80 3.31 -0.60
CA VAL A 209 -15.43 2.16 -1.45
C VAL A 209 -15.50 0.84 -0.67
N GLY A 210 -15.10 0.83 0.60
CA GLY A 210 -15.07 -0.37 1.46
C GLY A 210 -16.46 -0.93 1.78
N ILE A 211 -17.50 -0.10 1.86
CA ILE A 211 -18.89 -0.56 2.03
C ILE A 211 -19.48 -1.15 0.74
N VAL A 212 -18.86 -0.90 -0.42
CA VAL A 212 -19.24 -1.48 -1.74
C VAL A 212 -18.11 -2.36 -2.27
N PRO A 213 -17.84 -3.53 -1.67
CA PRO A 213 -16.64 -4.32 -1.98
C PRO A 213 -16.55 -4.73 -3.46
N TRP A 214 -17.68 -4.98 -4.14
CA TRP A 214 -17.69 -5.33 -5.56
C TRP A 214 -17.25 -4.19 -6.49
N TYR A 215 -17.41 -2.94 -6.08
CA TYR A 215 -16.87 -1.79 -6.82
C TYR A 215 -15.33 -1.79 -6.74
N GLN A 216 -14.78 -2.11 -5.58
CA GLN A 216 -13.33 -2.30 -5.41
C GLN A 216 -12.83 -3.47 -6.28
N VAL A 217 -13.53 -4.61 -6.27
CA VAL A 217 -13.21 -5.77 -7.11
C VAL A 217 -13.21 -5.39 -8.60
N PHE A 218 -14.20 -4.63 -9.06
CA PHE A 218 -14.26 -4.13 -10.43
C PHE A 218 -13.02 -3.30 -10.79
N GLY A 219 -12.63 -2.35 -9.92
CA GLY A 219 -11.38 -1.61 -10.10
C GLY A 219 -10.15 -2.53 -10.16
N GLY A 220 -10.09 -3.57 -9.32
CA GLY A 220 -9.06 -4.59 -9.37
C GLY A 220 -9.03 -5.38 -10.68
N ILE A 221 -10.18 -5.75 -11.24
CA ILE A 221 -10.29 -6.42 -12.54
C ILE A 221 -9.73 -5.53 -13.65
N VAL A 222 -10.09 -4.23 -13.67
CA VAL A 222 -9.58 -3.27 -14.65
C VAL A 222 -8.05 -3.17 -14.58
N GLU A 223 -7.50 -3.05 -13.38
CA GLU A 223 -6.05 -2.95 -13.16
C GLU A 223 -5.30 -4.23 -13.56
N VAL A 224 -5.79 -5.40 -13.16
CA VAL A 224 -5.19 -6.70 -13.51
C VAL A 224 -5.31 -6.96 -15.01
N ALA A 225 -6.44 -6.63 -15.64
CA ALA A 225 -6.63 -6.77 -17.07
C ALA A 225 -5.68 -5.86 -17.87
N ALA A 226 -5.55 -4.59 -17.46
CA ALA A 226 -4.60 -3.66 -18.07
C ALA A 226 -3.17 -4.23 -18.01
N GLY A 227 -2.74 -4.71 -16.83
CA GLY A 227 -1.42 -5.32 -16.67
C GLY A 227 -1.22 -6.61 -17.48
N ALA A 228 -2.22 -7.49 -17.50
CA ALA A 228 -2.19 -8.73 -18.28
C ALA A 228 -1.98 -8.45 -19.77
N MET A 229 -2.71 -7.47 -20.30
CA MET A 229 -2.62 -7.07 -21.71
C MET A 229 -1.23 -6.55 -22.09
N LEU A 230 -0.46 -5.99 -21.15
CA LEU A 230 0.90 -5.48 -21.42
C LEU A 230 1.92 -6.60 -21.67
N PHE A 231 1.69 -7.81 -21.16
CA PHE A 231 2.57 -8.96 -21.41
C PHE A 231 2.45 -9.54 -22.82
N PHE A 232 1.45 -9.10 -23.61
CA PHE A 232 1.24 -9.55 -24.98
C PHE A 232 1.36 -8.39 -25.96
N ARG A 233 2.30 -8.51 -26.91
CA ARG A 233 2.55 -7.49 -27.95
C ARG A 233 1.33 -7.08 -28.78
N LYS A 234 0.33 -7.95 -28.88
CA LYS A 234 -0.90 -7.71 -29.66
C LYS A 234 -1.91 -6.84 -28.91
N THR A 235 -1.89 -6.88 -27.58
CA THR A 235 -2.84 -6.17 -26.71
C THR A 235 -2.20 -5.00 -25.97
N SER A 236 -0.88 -4.79 -26.10
CA SER A 236 -0.17 -3.77 -25.33
C SER A 236 -0.66 -2.34 -25.56
N THR A 237 -1.21 -2.03 -26.74
CA THR A 237 -1.80 -0.72 -27.03
C THR A 237 -3.05 -0.48 -26.18
N TYR A 238 -3.96 -1.46 -26.14
CA TYR A 238 -5.17 -1.42 -25.31
C TYR A 238 -4.82 -1.45 -23.81
N GLY A 239 -3.86 -2.29 -23.42
CA GLY A 239 -3.37 -2.33 -22.04
C GLY A 239 -2.75 -0.99 -21.60
N GLY A 240 -1.98 -0.34 -22.48
CA GLY A 240 -1.38 0.97 -22.21
C GLY A 240 -2.42 2.08 -22.07
N LEU A 241 -3.43 2.09 -22.94
CA LEU A 241 -4.56 3.04 -22.88
C LEU A 241 -5.38 2.83 -21.61
N LEU A 242 -5.79 1.58 -21.33
CA LEU A 242 -6.58 1.24 -20.15
C LEU A 242 -5.83 1.57 -18.86
N LEU A 243 -4.53 1.26 -18.81
CA LEU A 243 -3.66 1.64 -17.69
C LEU A 243 -3.61 3.15 -17.53
N ALA A 244 -3.36 3.90 -18.61
CA ALA A 244 -3.24 5.35 -18.52
C ALA A 244 -4.55 6.01 -18.07
N ALA A 245 -5.69 5.59 -18.64
CA ALA A 245 -7.00 6.14 -18.31
C ALA A 245 -7.40 5.83 -16.86
N ALA A 246 -7.33 4.56 -16.44
CA ALA A 246 -7.72 4.15 -15.10
C ALA A 246 -6.82 4.79 -14.02
N LEU A 247 -5.51 4.85 -14.25
CA LEU A 247 -4.59 5.38 -13.25
C LEU A 247 -4.58 6.91 -13.24
N PHE A 248 -5.01 7.57 -14.31
CA PHE A 248 -5.20 9.02 -14.32
C PHE A 248 -6.36 9.42 -13.42
N ASP A 249 -7.49 8.71 -13.51
CA ASP A 249 -8.62 8.88 -12.60
C ASP A 249 -8.20 8.64 -11.13
N ILE A 250 -7.50 7.53 -10.86
CA ILE A 250 -6.97 7.25 -9.52
C ILE A 250 -5.99 8.34 -9.04
N THR A 251 -5.15 8.87 -9.93
CA THR A 251 -4.24 9.98 -9.61
C THR A 251 -5.03 11.20 -9.17
N TYR A 252 -6.08 11.55 -9.92
CA TYR A 252 -6.94 12.68 -9.60
C TYR A 252 -7.65 12.49 -8.25
N VAL A 253 -8.24 11.31 -8.02
CA VAL A 253 -8.86 10.96 -6.73
C VAL A 253 -7.86 11.10 -5.57
N ASN A 254 -6.60 10.69 -5.77
CA ASN A 254 -5.58 10.84 -4.73
C ASN A 254 -5.22 12.29 -4.42
N TYR A 255 -5.27 13.18 -5.41
CA TYR A 255 -5.13 14.62 -5.18
C TYR A 255 -6.37 15.22 -4.50
N ALA A 256 -7.56 14.82 -4.94
CA ALA A 256 -8.82 15.36 -4.43
C ALA A 256 -9.13 14.95 -2.98
N TYR A 257 -8.71 13.74 -2.59
CA TYR A 257 -8.99 13.16 -1.27
C TYR A 257 -7.73 12.96 -0.41
N ASP A 258 -6.61 13.61 -0.72
CA ASP A 258 -5.34 13.52 0.02
C ASP A 258 -4.83 12.08 0.24
N GLY A 259 -4.99 11.20 -0.76
CA GLY A 259 -4.69 9.77 -0.64
C GLY A 259 -3.20 9.40 -0.56
N GLY A 260 -2.30 10.37 -0.81
CA GLY A 260 -0.86 10.23 -0.57
C GLY A 260 -0.13 9.25 -1.50
N VAL A 261 -0.77 8.73 -2.55
CA VAL A 261 -0.15 7.82 -3.54
C VAL A 261 -0.24 8.32 -4.99
N HIS A 262 -0.55 9.60 -5.19
CA HIS A 262 -0.69 10.25 -6.51
C HIS A 262 0.56 10.15 -7.39
N VAL A 263 1.77 10.32 -6.85
CA VAL A 263 3.02 10.19 -7.63
C VAL A 263 3.15 8.78 -8.22
N TYR A 264 2.86 7.77 -7.42
CA TYR A 264 2.97 6.37 -7.85
C TYR A 264 1.83 5.94 -8.78
N ALA A 265 0.63 6.52 -8.65
CA ALA A 265 -0.43 6.32 -9.62
C ALA A 265 -0.08 6.98 -10.96
N PHE A 266 0.41 8.23 -10.94
CA PHE A 266 0.79 8.97 -12.13
C PHE A 266 2.00 8.35 -12.85
N TYR A 267 2.86 7.65 -12.11
CA TYR A 267 3.94 6.85 -12.69
C TYR A 267 3.41 5.86 -13.74
N PHE A 268 2.31 5.16 -13.45
CA PHE A 268 1.70 4.23 -14.40
C PHE A 268 0.98 4.95 -15.55
N VAL A 269 0.46 6.16 -15.33
CA VAL A 269 -0.06 7.01 -16.41
C VAL A 269 1.04 7.33 -17.41
N LEU A 270 2.21 7.71 -16.91
CA LEU A 270 3.39 8.01 -17.74
C LEU A 270 3.86 6.77 -18.52
N LEU A 271 3.95 5.60 -17.87
CA LEU A 271 4.35 4.36 -18.56
C LEU A 271 3.30 3.89 -19.57
N GLY A 272 2.02 3.88 -19.21
CA GLY A 272 0.90 3.50 -20.07
C GLY A 272 0.79 4.43 -21.28
N GLY A 273 0.91 5.75 -21.03
CA GLY A 273 0.97 6.79 -22.05
C GLY A 273 2.14 6.60 -23.01
N PHE A 274 3.34 6.28 -22.52
CA PHE A 274 4.49 5.96 -23.38
C PHE A 274 4.24 4.73 -24.28
N ILE A 275 3.62 3.68 -23.74
CA ILE A 275 3.32 2.46 -24.50
C ILE A 275 2.27 2.75 -25.59
N PHE A 276 1.24 3.52 -25.25
CA PHE A 276 0.14 3.92 -26.13
C PHE A 276 0.57 4.92 -27.21
N ALA A 277 1.49 5.84 -26.88
CA ALA A 277 1.94 6.92 -27.77
C ALA A 277 2.51 6.42 -29.11
N ASP A 278 3.09 5.22 -29.16
CA ASP A 278 3.59 4.59 -30.40
C ASP A 278 2.48 4.38 -31.44
N ASP A 279 1.25 4.12 -30.99
CA ASP A 279 0.12 3.80 -31.85
C ASP A 279 -0.78 5.02 -32.12
N VAL A 280 -0.64 6.12 -31.38
CA VAL A 280 -1.45 7.36 -31.53
C VAL A 280 -1.45 7.89 -32.97
N PRO A 281 -0.32 8.02 -33.70
CA PRO A 281 -0.35 8.50 -35.08
C PRO A 281 -1.13 7.59 -36.02
N ASN A 282 -1.08 6.26 -35.78
CA ASN A 282 -1.79 5.29 -36.60
C ASN A 282 -3.29 5.30 -36.28
N LEU A 283 -3.65 5.40 -35.01
CA LEU A 283 -5.04 5.53 -34.56
C LEU A 283 -5.68 6.82 -35.06
N TYR A 284 -4.96 7.95 -35.04
CA TYR A 284 -5.45 9.21 -35.60
C TYR A 284 -5.71 9.10 -37.10
N ARG A 285 -4.79 8.51 -37.87
CA ARG A 285 -5.00 8.27 -39.31
C ARG A 285 -6.20 7.38 -39.58
N LEU A 286 -6.36 6.32 -38.79
CA LEU A 286 -7.42 5.35 -38.98
C LEU A 286 -8.80 5.90 -38.56
N LEU A 287 -8.89 6.48 -37.35
CA LEU A 287 -10.17 6.84 -36.73
C LEU A 287 -10.61 8.27 -37.05
N ILE A 288 -9.67 9.20 -37.25
CA ILE A 288 -9.99 10.62 -37.50
C ILE A 288 -9.83 10.99 -38.97
N GLN A 289 -8.77 10.50 -39.62
CA GLN A 289 -8.57 10.76 -41.06
C GLN A 289 -9.23 9.70 -41.96
N GLU A 290 -9.79 8.63 -41.37
CA GLU A 290 -10.44 7.52 -42.08
C GLU A 290 -9.55 6.86 -43.15
N LYS A 291 -8.22 6.88 -42.95
CA LYS A 291 -7.23 6.31 -43.86
C LYS A 291 -6.78 4.93 -43.40
N THR A 292 -6.86 3.96 -44.31
CA THR A 292 -6.28 2.62 -44.11
C THR A 292 -4.84 2.74 -43.64
N THR A 293 -4.55 2.18 -42.46
CA THR A 293 -3.25 2.30 -41.81
C THR A 293 -2.73 0.93 -41.41
N VAL A 294 -1.53 0.59 -41.86
CA VAL A 294 -0.81 -0.63 -41.46
C VAL A 294 0.30 -0.24 -40.48
N PRO A 295 0.24 -0.66 -39.21
CA PRO A 295 1.27 -0.32 -38.23
C PRO A 295 2.63 -0.92 -38.61
N LEU A 296 3.64 -0.07 -38.85
CA LEU A 296 5.00 -0.51 -39.10
C LEU A 296 5.72 -0.77 -37.77
N ARG A 297 5.96 -2.04 -37.43
CA ARG A 297 6.66 -2.42 -36.19
C ARG A 297 7.95 -3.17 -36.49
N TYR A 298 9.02 -2.82 -35.79
CA TYR A 298 10.27 -3.57 -35.80
C TYR A 298 10.27 -4.63 -34.68
N TYR A 299 10.60 -5.86 -35.04
CA TYR A 299 10.77 -6.96 -34.10
C TYR A 299 12.14 -7.60 -34.34
N PRO A 300 12.98 -7.77 -33.30
CA PRO A 300 14.17 -8.59 -33.44
C PRO A 300 13.76 -10.04 -33.70
N ASP A 301 14.53 -10.73 -34.56
CA ASP A 301 14.31 -12.15 -34.80
C ASP A 301 14.80 -12.98 -33.62
N LEU A 302 13.86 -13.40 -32.77
CA LEU A 302 14.06 -14.32 -31.65
C LEU A 302 13.35 -15.66 -31.90
N SER A 303 13.10 -15.99 -33.17
CA SER A 303 12.32 -17.19 -33.53
C SER A 303 13.15 -18.48 -33.49
N LYS A 304 14.48 -18.39 -33.52
CA LYS A 304 15.42 -19.51 -33.59
C LYS A 304 16.35 -19.57 -32.38
N GLY A 305 16.86 -20.78 -32.10
CA GLY A 305 17.88 -21.03 -31.08
C GLY A 305 17.45 -20.67 -29.65
N PHE A 306 18.42 -20.27 -28.82
CA PHE A 306 18.24 -19.92 -27.41
C PHE A 306 17.24 -18.76 -27.19
N GLY A 307 17.19 -17.78 -28.11
CA GLY A 307 16.31 -16.61 -27.99
C GLY A 307 14.81 -16.96 -27.95
N LYS A 308 14.39 -18.02 -28.65
CA LYS A 308 12.99 -18.51 -28.60
C LYS A 308 12.64 -19.01 -27.21
N TYR A 309 13.49 -19.89 -26.67
CA TYR A 309 13.28 -20.52 -25.36
C TYR A 309 13.39 -19.50 -24.23
N ALA A 310 14.37 -18.60 -24.26
CA ALA A 310 14.52 -17.54 -23.27
C ALA A 310 13.27 -16.63 -23.21
N ARG A 311 12.75 -16.20 -24.37
CA ARG A 311 11.54 -15.36 -24.44
C ARG A 311 10.31 -16.08 -23.88
N ILE A 312 10.13 -17.36 -24.22
CA ILE A 312 9.00 -18.16 -23.74
C ILE A 312 9.14 -18.40 -22.23
N GLY A 313 10.32 -18.83 -21.78
CA GLY A 313 10.63 -19.09 -20.37
C GLY A 313 10.39 -17.87 -19.49
N LEU A 314 10.95 -16.71 -19.84
CA LEU A 314 10.74 -15.46 -19.07
C LEU A 314 9.26 -15.07 -19.02
N LYS A 315 8.53 -15.26 -20.11
CA LYS A 315 7.10 -14.94 -20.15
C LYS A 315 6.28 -15.89 -19.28
N VAL A 316 6.53 -17.19 -19.37
CA VAL A 316 5.85 -18.21 -18.55
C VAL A 316 6.18 -17.98 -17.08
N LEU A 317 7.45 -17.75 -16.74
CA LEU A 317 7.89 -17.45 -15.38
C LEU A 317 7.18 -16.22 -14.81
N THR A 318 7.15 -15.11 -15.56
CA THR A 318 6.41 -13.90 -15.16
C THR A 318 4.93 -14.20 -14.93
N PHE A 319 4.30 -14.98 -15.83
CA PHE A 319 2.89 -15.32 -15.69
C PHE A 319 2.62 -16.20 -14.47
N VAL A 320 3.45 -17.22 -14.24
CA VAL A 320 3.32 -18.11 -13.07
C VAL A 320 3.51 -17.33 -11.77
N ILE A 321 4.50 -16.45 -11.67
CA ILE A 321 4.72 -15.64 -10.46
C ILE A 321 3.54 -14.69 -10.21
N PHE A 322 3.15 -13.90 -11.21
CA PHE A 322 2.18 -12.80 -11.00
C PHE A 322 0.71 -13.20 -11.13
N PHE A 323 0.37 -14.34 -11.75
CA PHE A 323 -1.01 -14.86 -11.79
C PHE A 323 -1.21 -16.17 -11.03
N GLY A 324 -0.16 -16.98 -10.82
CA GLY A 324 -0.24 -18.21 -10.03
C GLY A 324 0.07 -17.93 -8.56
N VAL A 325 1.35 -17.69 -8.27
CA VAL A 325 1.86 -17.54 -6.90
C VAL A 325 1.25 -16.33 -6.19
N LEU A 326 1.16 -15.18 -6.88
CA LEU A 326 0.54 -13.98 -6.31
C LEU A 326 -0.94 -14.18 -6.00
N THR A 327 -1.70 -14.84 -6.87
CA THR A 327 -3.11 -15.17 -6.59
C THR A 327 -3.24 -16.06 -5.36
N TYR A 328 -2.43 -17.12 -5.26
CA TYR A 328 -2.45 -18.01 -4.10
C TYR A 328 -2.15 -17.27 -2.80
N THR A 329 -1.09 -16.46 -2.79
CA THR A 329 -0.68 -15.70 -1.60
C THR A 329 -1.67 -14.60 -1.24
N GLU A 330 -2.31 -13.95 -2.21
CA GLU A 330 -3.36 -12.94 -1.96
C GLU A 330 -4.67 -13.56 -1.45
N VAL A 331 -5.03 -14.77 -1.90
CA VAL A 331 -6.14 -15.53 -1.32
C VAL A 331 -5.84 -15.88 0.14
N ALA A 332 -4.60 -16.28 0.45
CA ALA A 332 -4.18 -16.57 1.81
C ALA A 332 -4.22 -15.31 2.71
N ASN A 333 -3.68 -14.19 2.23
CA ASN A 333 -3.76 -12.86 2.86
C ASN A 333 -5.23 -12.47 3.12
N PHE A 334 -6.09 -12.49 2.09
CA PHE A 334 -7.49 -12.09 2.23
C PHE A 334 -8.27 -12.96 3.23
N LYS A 335 -8.06 -14.27 3.24
CA LYS A 335 -8.83 -15.18 4.10
C LYS A 335 -8.30 -15.30 5.52
N TYR A 336 -6.98 -15.22 5.72
CA TYR A 336 -6.36 -15.67 6.97
C TYR A 336 -5.37 -14.67 7.56
N ASP A 337 -4.75 -13.81 6.75
CA ASP A 337 -3.77 -12.85 7.24
C ASP A 337 -3.92 -11.42 6.67
N PRO A 338 -5.12 -10.79 6.78
CA PRO A 338 -5.41 -9.57 6.04
C PRO A 338 -4.58 -8.38 6.49
N TYR A 339 -3.73 -7.85 5.61
CA TYR A 339 -2.70 -6.90 6.01
C TYR A 339 -3.14 -5.55 6.63
N LYS A 340 -4.42 -5.16 6.50
CA LYS A 340 -4.97 -3.92 7.09
C LYS A 340 -5.75 -4.11 8.37
N GLN A 341 -6.20 -5.33 8.66
CA GLN A 341 -6.98 -5.66 9.85
C GLN A 341 -6.20 -6.68 10.69
N PRO A 342 -6.20 -6.61 12.02
CA PRO A 342 -5.58 -7.63 12.86
C PRO A 342 -6.02 -9.05 12.47
N SER A 343 -5.10 -10.01 12.41
CA SER A 343 -5.42 -11.41 12.03
C SER A 343 -5.84 -12.27 13.20
N THR A 344 -5.40 -11.92 14.41
CA THR A 344 -5.71 -12.71 15.59
C THR A 344 -7.18 -12.53 15.95
N ALA A 345 -7.89 -13.66 16.09
CA ALA A 345 -9.29 -13.68 16.48
C ALA A 345 -9.50 -13.05 17.87
N GLY A 346 -10.51 -12.20 17.98
CA GLY A 346 -10.91 -11.61 19.25
C GLY A 346 -11.63 -12.61 20.15
N VAL A 347 -11.77 -12.33 21.45
CA VAL A 347 -12.42 -13.24 22.40
C VAL A 347 -13.90 -13.33 22.02
N LYS A 348 -14.35 -14.50 21.56
CA LYS A 348 -15.68 -14.68 20.94
C LYS A 348 -16.83 -14.19 21.81
N THR A 349 -16.76 -14.43 23.11
CA THR A 349 -17.78 -14.00 24.08
C THR A 349 -17.78 -12.49 24.31
N LEU A 350 -16.73 -11.75 23.97
CA LEU A 350 -16.67 -10.30 24.16
C LEU A 350 -17.08 -9.49 22.93
N ARG A 351 -17.13 -10.07 21.73
CA ARG A 351 -17.39 -9.35 20.46
C ARG A 351 -18.74 -8.60 20.49
N GLY A 352 -18.77 -7.35 20.05
CA GLY A 352 -19.98 -6.54 19.92
C GLY A 352 -19.86 -5.11 20.47
N ASN A 353 -20.98 -4.39 20.47
CA ASN A 353 -21.12 -3.03 21.01
C ASN A 353 -21.69 -3.05 22.42
N TYR A 354 -21.20 -2.14 23.26
CA TYR A 354 -21.56 -2.06 24.67
C TYR A 354 -21.86 -0.62 25.10
N HIS A 355 -22.92 -0.49 25.90
CA HIS A 355 -23.13 0.69 26.73
C HIS A 355 -22.25 0.59 27.97
N VAL A 356 -21.61 1.70 28.32
CA VAL A 356 -20.88 1.82 29.58
C VAL A 356 -21.87 2.26 30.65
N THR A 357 -22.41 1.32 31.41
CA THR A 357 -23.45 1.58 32.42
C THR A 357 -22.84 2.04 33.75
N GLU A 358 -21.65 1.54 34.08
CA GLU A 358 -20.90 1.98 35.24
C GLU A 358 -19.43 2.22 34.90
N PHE A 359 -18.85 3.28 35.47
CA PHE A 359 -17.45 3.63 35.29
C PHE A 359 -16.89 4.19 36.60
N ARG A 360 -15.82 3.58 37.10
CA ARG A 360 -15.11 4.04 38.30
C ARG A 360 -13.62 4.16 38.02
N ILE A 361 -13.01 5.19 38.59
CA ILE A 361 -11.55 5.34 38.69
C ILE A 361 -11.19 5.48 40.16
N ASN A 362 -10.19 4.73 40.64
CA ASN A 362 -9.79 4.74 42.05
C ASN A 362 -10.99 4.51 43.00
N ASN A 363 -11.86 3.58 42.59
CA ASN A 363 -13.13 3.24 43.26
C ASN A 363 -14.16 4.38 43.38
N GLN A 364 -13.93 5.52 42.73
CA GLN A 364 -14.87 6.65 42.66
C GLN A 364 -15.72 6.54 41.40
N VAL A 365 -17.04 6.56 41.55
CA VAL A 365 -17.99 6.55 40.41
C VAL A 365 -17.90 7.89 39.68
N ILE A 366 -17.60 7.83 38.38
CA ILE A 366 -17.67 8.99 37.49
C ILE A 366 -18.99 8.86 36.74
N PRO A 367 -20.01 9.70 37.00
CA PRO A 367 -21.31 9.59 36.33
C PRO A 367 -21.20 9.84 34.82
N TYR A 368 -22.22 9.42 34.06
CA TYR A 368 -22.25 9.69 32.63
C TYR A 368 -22.30 11.20 32.36
N SER A 369 -21.35 11.68 31.57
CA SER A 369 -21.37 13.02 30.98
C SER A 369 -20.78 12.94 29.56
N PRO A 370 -21.46 13.49 28.55
CA PRO A 370 -20.93 13.52 27.19
C PRO A 370 -19.68 14.41 27.06
N LEU A 371 -19.43 15.27 28.06
CA LEU A 371 -18.28 16.17 28.09
C LEU A 371 -17.08 15.59 28.83
N ASP A 372 -17.22 14.44 29.50
CA ASP A 372 -16.15 13.86 30.31
C ASP A 372 -15.00 13.32 29.44
N THR A 373 -13.78 13.75 29.77
CA THR A 373 -12.56 13.45 29.00
C THR A 373 -11.95 12.08 29.35
N THR A 374 -12.45 11.42 30.40
CA THR A 374 -11.88 10.22 31.02
C THR A 374 -12.85 9.04 30.96
N ARG A 375 -14.13 9.25 31.27
CA ARG A 375 -15.16 8.22 31.23
C ARG A 375 -15.40 7.71 29.82
N TRP A 376 -15.38 6.39 29.68
CA TRP A 376 -15.79 5.75 28.43
C TRP A 376 -17.29 5.95 28.22
N GLN A 377 -17.66 6.43 27.04
CA GLN A 377 -19.06 6.65 26.66
C GLN A 377 -19.69 5.39 26.08
N GLN A 378 -18.91 4.67 25.26
CA GLN A 378 -19.25 3.41 24.62
C GLN A 378 -17.97 2.58 24.47
N ALA A 379 -18.12 1.27 24.38
CA ALA A 379 -17.03 0.34 24.10
C ALA A 379 -17.45 -0.68 23.04
N THR A 380 -16.50 -1.13 22.23
CA THR A 380 -16.74 -2.08 21.14
C THR A 380 -15.58 -3.05 21.03
N PHE A 381 -15.87 -4.34 21.12
CA PHE A 381 -14.92 -5.41 20.81
C PHE A 381 -15.16 -5.87 19.38
N GLU A 382 -14.11 -5.81 18.56
CA GLU A 382 -14.15 -6.25 17.17
C GLU A 382 -14.11 -7.78 17.06
N ASN A 383 -14.26 -8.31 15.83
CA ASN A 383 -14.07 -9.74 15.58
C ASN A 383 -12.62 -10.21 15.79
N TRP A 384 -11.68 -9.26 15.78
CA TRP A 384 -10.26 -9.46 16.01
C TRP A 384 -9.80 -8.80 17.31
N THR A 385 -8.51 -8.89 17.62
CA THR A 385 -7.87 -8.36 18.85
C THR A 385 -7.82 -6.83 18.92
N THR A 386 -8.96 -6.15 18.81
CA THR A 386 -9.07 -4.71 19.03
C THR A 386 -10.29 -4.36 19.88
N LEU A 387 -10.04 -3.60 20.94
CA LEU A 387 -11.04 -2.92 21.75
C LEU A 387 -11.03 -1.44 21.36
N THR A 388 -12.20 -0.89 21.03
CA THR A 388 -12.36 0.54 20.86
C THR A 388 -13.29 1.13 21.91
N PHE A 389 -13.06 2.38 22.29
CA PHE A 389 -13.94 3.11 23.20
C PHE A 389 -13.92 4.61 22.89
N LYS A 390 -15.03 5.31 23.19
CA LYS A 390 -15.16 6.76 22.97
C LYS A 390 -14.98 7.51 24.28
N VAL A 391 -14.17 8.57 24.26
CA VAL A 391 -14.01 9.56 25.34
C VAL A 391 -14.11 10.96 24.75
N ASN A 392 -14.52 11.98 25.51
CA ASN A 392 -14.53 13.36 25.01
C ASN A 392 -13.12 13.99 25.03
N LYS A 393 -12.17 13.36 24.35
CA LYS A 393 -10.79 13.82 24.27
C LYS A 393 -10.30 13.61 22.84
N PRO A 394 -9.78 14.64 22.15
CA PRO A 394 -9.28 14.47 20.79
C PRO A 394 -8.07 13.52 20.76
N ALA A 395 -8.07 12.59 19.80
CA ALA A 395 -6.92 11.79 19.41
C ALA A 395 -6.07 12.57 18.41
N TRP A 396 -4.77 12.30 18.42
CA TRP A 396 -3.87 12.79 17.38
C TRP A 396 -4.09 12.01 16.10
N LEU A 397 -4.16 12.74 14.99
CA LEU A 397 -4.42 12.15 13.68
C LEU A 397 -3.23 11.31 13.20
N ASP A 398 -3.48 10.06 12.85
CA ASP A 398 -2.56 9.22 12.09
C ASP A 398 -2.86 9.40 10.59
N LEU A 399 -1.95 10.08 9.89
CA LEU A 399 -2.03 10.37 8.44
C LEU A 399 -1.34 9.30 7.58
N SER A 400 -0.95 8.16 8.17
CA SER A 400 -0.47 7.03 7.39
C SER A 400 -1.60 6.43 6.53
N ASN A 401 -1.33 5.35 5.81
CA ASN A 401 -2.33 4.64 5.02
C ASN A 401 -2.88 3.40 5.72
N GLY A 402 -2.65 3.28 7.04
CA GLY A 402 -3.10 2.16 7.85
C GLY A 402 -2.49 0.83 7.45
N GLY A 403 -1.29 0.84 6.85
CA GLY A 403 -0.69 -0.34 6.24
C GLY A 403 0.84 -0.34 6.20
N GLY A 404 1.40 -1.07 5.23
CA GLY A 404 2.81 -1.51 5.21
C GLY A 404 2.95 -3.03 5.24
N SER A 405 1.82 -3.76 5.27
CA SER A 405 1.75 -5.20 5.48
C SER A 405 2.49 -5.70 6.72
N PRO A 406 2.33 -5.05 7.88
CA PRO A 406 3.03 -5.52 9.06
C PRO A 406 2.48 -6.87 9.52
N MET A 407 3.40 -7.75 9.95
CA MET A 407 3.02 -9.06 10.46
C MET A 407 2.37 -9.01 11.85
N ARG A 408 2.69 -7.96 12.63
CA ARG A 408 2.17 -7.72 13.99
C ARG A 408 0.87 -6.92 13.96
N ASP A 409 -0.16 -7.40 14.66
CA ASP A 409 -1.51 -6.84 14.72
C ASP A 409 -1.55 -5.43 15.32
N ILE A 410 -0.68 -5.14 16.29
CA ILE A 410 -0.51 -3.79 16.88
C ILE A 410 -0.13 -2.73 15.83
N LEU A 411 0.52 -3.14 14.74
CA LEU A 411 0.95 -2.24 13.66
C LEU A 411 -0.09 -2.13 12.53
N ARG A 412 -1.18 -2.89 12.57
CA ARG A 412 -2.29 -2.78 11.61
C ARG A 412 -3.25 -1.69 12.05
N THR A 413 -3.00 -0.48 11.59
CA THR A 413 -3.61 0.75 12.13
C THR A 413 -4.79 1.29 11.32
N PHE A 414 -5.41 0.49 10.43
CA PHE A 414 -6.52 0.97 9.61
C PHE A 414 -7.69 1.56 10.41
N GLU A 415 -7.94 1.06 11.62
CA GLU A 415 -9.01 1.53 12.52
C GLU A 415 -8.77 2.93 13.10
N ILE A 416 -7.51 3.40 13.13
CA ILE A 416 -7.14 4.72 13.67
C ILE A 416 -6.69 5.70 12.59
N THR A 417 -6.32 5.18 11.43
CA THR A 417 -5.81 5.99 10.33
C THR A 417 -6.91 6.89 9.77
N GLY A 418 -6.61 8.18 9.67
CA GLY A 418 -7.56 9.19 9.21
C GLY A 418 -8.75 9.40 10.14
N THR A 419 -8.63 8.98 11.41
CA THR A 419 -9.67 9.11 12.44
C THR A 419 -9.18 10.01 13.56
N ALA A 420 -9.88 11.12 13.80
CA ALA A 420 -9.63 12.07 14.87
C ALA A 420 -10.62 11.86 16.05
N GLY A 421 -10.86 12.93 16.82
CA GLY A 421 -11.92 12.99 17.82
C GLY A 421 -11.75 12.01 18.99
N GLY A 422 -12.89 11.52 19.48
CA GLY A 422 -12.98 10.80 20.76
C GLY A 422 -12.64 9.31 20.71
N GLN A 423 -12.56 8.72 19.52
CA GLN A 423 -12.41 7.27 19.38
C GLN A 423 -10.98 6.82 19.74
N ARG A 424 -10.88 5.79 20.56
CA ARG A 424 -9.61 5.13 20.91
C ARG A 424 -9.64 3.70 20.42
N ALA A 425 -8.49 3.18 19.99
CA ALA A 425 -8.35 1.78 19.60
C ALA A 425 -7.11 1.18 20.26
N PHE A 426 -7.34 0.07 20.96
CA PHE A 426 -6.32 -0.68 21.66
C PHE A 426 -6.27 -2.10 21.11
N HIS A 427 -5.10 -2.54 20.71
CA HIS A 427 -4.86 -3.96 20.48
C HIS A 427 -4.78 -4.65 21.83
N TYR A 428 -5.29 -5.88 21.96
CA TYR A 428 -5.18 -6.64 23.19
C TYR A 428 -4.62 -8.04 22.97
N PHE A 429 -3.79 -8.49 23.91
CA PHE A 429 -3.48 -9.89 24.10
C PHE A 429 -4.45 -10.46 25.14
N ALA A 430 -5.12 -11.56 24.80
CA ALA A 430 -6.11 -12.18 25.68
C ALA A 430 -5.54 -13.42 26.36
N ASP A 431 -5.35 -13.33 27.67
CA ASP A 431 -5.20 -14.50 28.52
C ASP A 431 -6.60 -15.03 28.85
N THR A 432 -7.06 -16.01 28.09
CA THR A 432 -8.40 -16.58 28.27
C THR A 432 -8.49 -17.58 29.43
N VAL A 433 -7.36 -17.94 30.04
CA VAL A 433 -7.30 -18.82 31.21
C VAL A 433 -7.53 -17.99 32.46
N ASP A 434 -6.73 -16.94 32.65
CA ASP A 434 -6.82 -16.05 33.81
C ASP A 434 -7.82 -14.89 33.61
N HIS A 435 -8.47 -14.85 32.45
CA HIS A 435 -9.46 -13.85 32.06
C HIS A 435 -8.91 -12.42 32.12
N VAL A 436 -7.74 -12.19 31.52
CA VAL A 436 -7.04 -10.89 31.50
C VAL A 436 -6.80 -10.42 30.07
N LEU A 437 -7.10 -9.15 29.82
CA LEU A 437 -6.78 -8.44 28.59
C LEU A 437 -5.59 -7.51 28.85
N TYR A 438 -4.51 -7.70 28.10
CA TYR A 438 -3.33 -6.84 28.10
C TYR A 438 -3.41 -5.93 26.88
N LEU A 439 -3.77 -4.67 27.09
CA LEU A 439 -4.10 -3.73 26.02
C LEU A 439 -2.94 -2.76 25.75
N GLN A 440 -2.75 -2.43 24.47
CA GLN A 440 -1.80 -1.43 24.01
C GLN A 440 -2.46 -0.48 23.00
N ASN A 441 -2.24 0.83 23.18
CA ASN A 441 -2.79 1.83 22.28
C ASN A 441 -2.17 1.66 20.88
N LYS A 442 -3.03 1.52 19.87
CA LYS A 442 -2.62 1.44 18.46
C LYS A 442 -2.11 2.80 17.98
N ASN A 443 -2.64 3.90 18.50
CA ASN A 443 -2.29 5.25 18.12
C ASN A 443 -1.08 5.78 18.91
N VAL A 444 0.04 5.97 18.20
CA VAL A 444 1.29 6.50 18.75
C VAL A 444 1.61 7.93 18.28
N ALA A 445 0.75 8.53 17.45
CA ALA A 445 0.98 9.85 16.88
C ALA A 445 1.14 10.92 17.98
N GLY A 446 0.37 10.80 19.07
CA GLY A 446 0.47 11.70 20.23
C GLY A 446 1.78 11.60 21.02
N ASN A 447 2.45 10.44 20.98
CA ASN A 447 3.71 10.23 21.68
C ASN A 447 4.91 10.83 20.93
N ARG A 448 4.81 10.96 19.60
CA ARG A 448 5.89 11.50 18.76
C ARG A 448 6.11 13.00 18.95
N ARG A 449 5.05 13.80 19.19
CA ARG A 449 5.15 15.27 19.37
C ARG A 449 5.43 15.73 20.81
N ARG A 450 5.27 14.87 21.82
CA ARG A 450 5.71 15.16 23.20
C ARG A 450 7.24 15.25 23.31
N ARG A 451 7.97 14.72 22.33
CA ARG A 451 9.39 15.02 22.12
C ARG A 451 9.52 16.38 21.42
N GLN A 452 9.98 17.38 22.16
CA GLN A 452 10.35 18.69 21.62
C GLN A 452 11.29 18.53 20.41
N PRO A 453 11.05 19.26 19.30
CA PRO A 453 12.01 19.33 18.20
C PRO A 453 13.23 20.13 18.69
N GLY A 454 14.26 19.42 19.13
CA GLY A 454 15.45 20.02 19.76
C GLY A 454 16.26 19.04 20.62
N ALA A 455 15.65 17.93 21.07
CA ALA A 455 16.37 16.90 21.81
C ALA A 455 17.26 15.99 20.92
N ASP A 456 17.03 15.99 19.60
CA ASP A 456 17.77 15.15 18.66
C ASP A 456 19.01 15.84 18.06
N ALA A 457 19.28 17.11 18.42
CA ALA A 457 20.46 17.86 17.97
C ALA A 457 21.59 17.95 19.02
N ALA A 458 21.37 17.44 20.23
CA ALA A 458 22.38 17.39 21.28
C ALA A 458 22.77 15.93 21.57
N GLY A 459 23.77 15.45 20.83
CA GLY A 459 24.57 14.29 21.22
C GLY A 459 24.04 12.92 20.77
N GLU A 460 24.36 12.54 19.53
CA GLU A 460 24.63 11.15 19.15
C GLU A 460 25.88 10.64 19.90
N ARG A 461 25.80 10.54 21.22
CA ARG A 461 26.67 9.74 22.10
C ARG A 461 25.89 9.39 23.36
N SER A 462 24.82 8.61 23.20
CA SER A 462 24.30 7.85 24.34
C SER A 462 24.75 6.41 24.15
N ALA A 463 25.66 5.98 25.02
CA ALA A 463 26.00 4.58 25.24
C ALA A 463 24.74 3.71 25.25
N ALA A 464 24.87 2.48 24.76
CA ALA A 464 23.85 1.44 24.78
C ALA A 464 23.34 1.22 26.21
N LYS A 465 22.35 2.02 26.64
CA LYS A 465 21.54 1.73 27.81
C LYS A 465 20.81 0.44 27.48
N LYS A 466 21.17 -0.65 28.15
CA LYS A 466 20.41 -1.91 28.16
C LYS A 466 18.92 -1.55 28.23
N GLU A 467 18.18 -1.83 27.17
CA GLU A 467 16.72 -1.77 27.20
C GLU A 467 16.28 -2.67 28.35
N LYS A 468 15.76 -2.05 29.42
CA LYS A 468 15.18 -2.78 30.54
C LYS A 468 13.96 -3.48 29.95
N THR A 469 13.96 -4.81 29.90
CA THR A 469 12.81 -5.58 29.44
C THR A 469 11.62 -5.21 30.31
N ASP A 470 10.66 -4.54 29.68
CA ASP A 470 9.44 -4.08 30.30
C ASP A 470 8.51 -5.29 30.43
N ASN A 471 8.63 -6.03 31.53
CA ASN A 471 7.88 -7.27 31.82
C ASN A 471 6.43 -6.97 32.26
N TRP A 472 5.72 -6.14 31.48
CA TRP A 472 4.36 -5.72 31.80
C TRP A 472 3.31 -6.81 31.55
N ILE A 473 3.64 -7.82 30.74
CA ILE A 473 2.93 -9.10 30.66
C ILE A 473 3.83 -10.15 31.33
N SER A 474 3.28 -10.91 32.28
CA SER A 474 4.03 -11.94 32.99
C SER A 474 4.39 -13.10 32.05
N LYS A 475 5.46 -13.85 32.37
CA LYS A 475 5.82 -15.05 31.59
C LYS A 475 4.72 -16.12 31.61
N ALA A 476 3.99 -16.24 32.71
CA ALA A 476 2.85 -17.15 32.83
C ALA A 476 1.72 -16.73 31.88
N ALA A 477 1.35 -15.45 31.88
CA ALA A 477 0.33 -14.93 30.97
C ALA A 477 0.74 -15.07 29.50
N LEU A 478 2.01 -14.82 29.15
CA LEU A 478 2.51 -15.06 27.80
C LEU A 478 2.40 -16.54 27.38
N ALA A 479 2.56 -17.48 28.31
CA ALA A 479 2.38 -18.90 28.03
C ALA A 479 0.90 -19.25 27.75
N HIS A 480 -0.05 -18.61 28.43
CA HIS A 480 -1.49 -18.76 28.16
C HIS A 480 -1.92 -18.10 26.84
N ILE A 481 -1.42 -16.88 26.58
CA ILE A 481 -1.71 -16.10 25.37
C ILE A 481 -1.15 -16.80 24.11
N GLY A 482 0.05 -17.36 24.22
CA GLY A 482 0.78 -17.93 23.10
C GLY A 482 1.55 -16.88 22.28
N ASN A 483 2.20 -17.36 21.21
CA ASN A 483 2.98 -16.51 20.32
C ASN A 483 2.12 -16.02 19.16
N GLU A 484 1.93 -14.71 19.02
CA GLU A 484 1.16 -14.08 17.93
C GLU A 484 1.60 -14.54 16.53
N ARG A 485 2.89 -14.87 16.35
CA ARG A 485 3.40 -15.45 15.10
C ARG A 485 2.59 -16.68 14.67
N ASP A 486 2.16 -17.48 15.64
CA ASP A 486 1.53 -18.79 15.44
C ASP A 486 0.00 -18.76 15.61
N LEU A 487 -0.59 -17.59 15.94
CA LEU A 487 -2.04 -17.43 16.15
C LEU A 487 -2.86 -17.26 14.85
N ILE A 488 -2.21 -17.34 13.69
CA ILE A 488 -2.88 -17.28 12.37
C ILE A 488 -3.13 -18.70 11.82
N ASP A 489 -3.99 -18.82 10.81
CA ASP A 489 -4.17 -20.08 10.09
C ASP A 489 -2.85 -20.51 9.42
N LYS A 490 -2.46 -21.78 9.60
CA LYS A 490 -1.20 -22.32 9.05
C LYS A 490 -1.06 -22.13 7.54
N ARG A 491 -2.16 -22.00 6.79
CA ARG A 491 -2.15 -21.75 5.34
C ARG A 491 -1.65 -20.36 4.96
N ALA A 492 -1.65 -19.40 5.89
CA ALA A 492 -1.07 -18.08 5.68
C ALA A 492 0.30 -17.90 6.34
N TRP A 493 0.85 -18.96 6.94
CA TRP A 493 2.24 -18.93 7.40
C TRP A 493 3.19 -18.70 6.21
N SER A 494 4.24 -17.92 6.45
CA SER A 494 5.29 -17.60 5.47
C SER A 494 6.61 -17.36 6.19
N THR A 495 7.72 -17.57 5.48
CA THR A 495 9.07 -17.29 6.02
C THR A 495 9.28 -15.80 6.31
N ARG A 496 8.60 -14.92 5.58
CA ARG A 496 8.58 -13.48 5.88
C ARG A 496 8.05 -13.21 7.28
N ARG A 497 6.98 -13.90 7.68
CA ARG A 497 6.40 -13.76 9.03
C ARG A 497 7.44 -14.10 10.09
N ASP A 498 8.10 -15.24 9.97
CA ASP A 498 9.16 -15.64 10.89
C ASP A 498 10.29 -14.61 10.98
N ARG A 499 10.73 -14.10 9.83
CA ARG A 499 11.78 -13.07 9.73
C ARG A 499 11.37 -11.77 10.44
N GLU A 500 10.16 -11.26 10.19
CA GLU A 500 9.69 -9.99 10.79
C GLU A 500 9.38 -10.13 12.29
N PHE A 501 8.96 -11.31 12.76
CA PHE A 501 8.80 -11.59 14.19
C PHE A 501 10.14 -11.77 14.91
N ALA A 502 11.16 -12.32 14.23
CA ALA A 502 12.52 -12.43 14.75
C ALA A 502 13.25 -11.07 14.79
N GLU A 503 12.88 -10.14 13.92
CA GLU A 503 13.43 -8.79 13.90
C GLU A 503 13.06 -8.02 15.18
N LYS A 504 14.07 -7.48 15.86
CA LYS A 504 13.91 -6.64 17.04
C LYS A 504 13.46 -5.25 16.60
N VAL A 505 12.15 -5.03 16.62
CA VAL A 505 11.58 -3.69 16.35
C VAL A 505 11.61 -2.87 17.63
N LYS A 506 12.21 -1.68 17.55
CA LYS A 506 12.15 -0.70 18.63
C LYS A 506 10.72 -0.15 18.73
N GLU A 507 9.93 -0.72 19.63
CA GLU A 507 8.57 -0.27 19.86
C GLU A 507 8.55 1.12 20.52
N PRO A 508 7.74 2.07 20.03
CA PRO A 508 7.51 3.31 20.75
C PRO A 508 6.85 3.00 22.10
N LYS A 509 7.05 3.90 23.07
CA LYS A 509 6.27 3.84 24.32
C LYS A 509 4.79 3.97 23.96
N ARG A 510 3.96 3.02 24.40
CA ARG A 510 2.50 2.99 24.20
C ARG A 510 1.79 3.13 25.54
N GLU A 511 0.61 3.74 25.51
CA GLU A 511 -0.34 3.65 26.63
C GLU A 511 -0.82 2.20 26.74
N ARG A 512 -1.01 1.71 27.97
CA ARG A 512 -1.34 0.32 28.24
C ARG A 512 -2.42 0.21 29.30
N LEU A 513 -3.28 -0.79 29.17
CA LEU A 513 -4.24 -1.16 30.20
C LEU A 513 -4.08 -2.65 30.49
N VAL A 514 -4.36 -3.05 31.73
CA VAL A 514 -4.43 -4.47 32.11
C VAL A 514 -5.78 -4.65 32.78
N LEU A 515 -6.69 -5.37 32.11
CA LEU A 515 -8.09 -5.48 32.51
C LEU A 515 -8.46 -6.94 32.68
N HIS A 516 -8.82 -7.34 33.90
CA HIS A 516 -9.55 -8.58 34.14
C HIS A 516 -10.97 -8.43 33.62
N TYR A 517 -11.48 -9.43 32.92
CA TYR A 517 -12.86 -9.46 32.44
C TYR A 517 -13.64 -10.56 33.14
N GLN A 518 -14.91 -10.28 33.44
CA GLN A 518 -15.86 -11.27 33.95
C GLN A 518 -17.14 -11.20 33.13
N THR A 519 -17.58 -12.33 32.60
CA THR A 519 -18.83 -12.43 31.85
C THR A 519 -19.31 -13.88 31.79
N ARG A 520 -20.63 -14.09 31.67
CA ARG A 520 -21.23 -15.42 31.48
C ARG A 520 -21.40 -15.76 30.00
N ASP A 521 -21.99 -14.84 29.24
CA ASP A 521 -22.38 -15.03 27.84
C ASP A 521 -22.03 -13.82 26.95
N GLY A 522 -21.41 -12.79 27.54
CA GLY A 522 -21.09 -11.54 26.88
C GLY A 522 -22.21 -10.50 26.86
N SER A 523 -23.40 -10.81 27.39
CA SER A 523 -24.49 -9.82 27.52
C SER A 523 -24.12 -8.70 28.49
N ARG A 524 -23.44 -9.06 29.58
CA ARG A 524 -22.85 -8.15 30.55
C ARG A 524 -21.40 -8.52 30.80
N VAL A 525 -20.50 -7.56 30.66
CA VAL A 525 -19.06 -7.72 30.85
C VAL A 525 -18.60 -6.72 31.91
N ILE A 526 -17.94 -7.22 32.95
CA ILE A 526 -17.29 -6.38 33.96
C ILE A 526 -15.80 -6.37 33.65
N LEU A 527 -15.22 -5.18 33.46
CA LEU A 527 -13.79 -4.98 33.29
C LEU A 527 -13.22 -4.30 34.53
N GLN A 528 -12.16 -4.85 35.11
CA GLN A 528 -11.49 -4.26 36.27
C GLN A 528 -9.98 -4.41 36.18
N GLY A 529 -9.23 -3.41 36.61
CA GLY A 529 -7.77 -3.50 36.61
C GLY A 529 -7.11 -2.13 36.63
N ILE A 530 -6.12 -1.93 35.77
CA ILE A 530 -5.28 -0.72 35.76
C ILE A 530 -5.35 -0.03 34.40
N ASN A 531 -5.56 1.30 34.41
CA ASN A 531 -5.61 2.13 33.21
C ASN A 531 -4.21 2.62 32.77
N GLU A 532 -4.17 3.46 31.72
CA GLU A 532 -2.94 4.02 31.16
C GLU A 532 -2.16 4.96 32.10
N ASN A 533 -2.83 5.50 33.13
CA ASN A 533 -2.25 6.37 34.15
C ASN A 533 -1.83 5.62 35.41
N ARG A 534 -2.01 4.29 35.44
CA ARG A 534 -1.80 3.42 36.61
C ARG A 534 -2.84 3.58 37.74
N ASP A 535 -3.99 4.17 37.43
CA ASP A 535 -5.13 4.20 38.33
C ASP A 535 -5.93 2.91 38.25
N SER A 536 -6.62 2.55 39.35
CA SER A 536 -7.57 1.44 39.27
C SER A 536 -8.80 1.86 38.47
N ILE A 537 -9.28 0.96 37.61
CA ILE A 537 -10.44 1.17 36.75
C ILE A 537 -11.44 0.03 36.94
N TYR A 538 -12.72 0.37 36.97
CA TYR A 538 -13.84 -0.58 36.99
C TYR A 538 -14.90 -0.11 35.99
N VAL A 539 -15.28 -0.95 35.04
CA VAL A 539 -16.22 -0.63 33.97
C VAL A 539 -17.24 -1.76 33.84
N VAL A 540 -18.53 -1.41 33.84
CA VAL A 540 -19.60 -2.35 33.49
C VAL A 540 -20.08 -2.04 32.08
N LEU A 541 -20.10 -3.08 31.26
CA LEU A 541 -20.46 -3.03 29.86
C LEU A 541 -21.70 -3.90 29.61
N ASP A 542 -22.77 -3.30 29.13
CA ASP A 542 -24.00 -4.02 28.75
C ASP A 542 -24.12 -4.04 27.23
N ARG A 543 -24.17 -5.24 26.64
CA ARG A 543 -24.21 -5.44 25.19
C ARG A 543 -25.53 -4.92 24.63
N TYR A 544 -25.45 -4.23 23.51
CA TYR A 544 -26.63 -3.85 22.75
C TYR A 544 -26.44 -4.12 21.26
N GLU A 545 -27.53 -4.42 20.58
CA GLU A 545 -27.54 -4.57 19.13
C GLU A 545 -27.79 -3.21 18.49
N ARG A 546 -26.71 -2.59 18.00
CA ARG A 546 -26.83 -1.37 17.18
C ARG A 546 -27.31 -1.73 15.79
N LYS A 547 -28.49 -1.23 15.39
CA LYS A 547 -28.95 -1.30 14.01
C LYS A 547 -28.14 -0.32 13.16
N TYR A 548 -27.27 -0.85 12.30
CA TYR A 548 -26.58 -0.06 11.28
C TYR A 548 -27.43 -0.06 10.01
N GLU A 549 -27.60 1.12 9.39
CA GLU A 549 -28.28 1.23 8.09
C GLU A 549 -27.44 0.62 6.96
N LEU A 550 -26.12 0.54 7.14
CA LEU A 550 -25.24 -0.14 6.20
C LEU A 550 -25.43 -1.67 6.28
N PRO A 551 -25.65 -2.36 5.15
CA PRO A 551 -25.73 -3.80 5.13
C PRO A 551 -24.35 -4.43 5.44
N LYS A 552 -24.35 -5.65 5.97
CA LYS A 552 -23.11 -6.41 6.15
C LYS A 552 -22.39 -6.60 4.80
N SER A 553 -21.07 -6.55 4.82
CA SER A 553 -20.28 -6.81 3.62
C SER A 553 -20.55 -8.21 3.06
N THR A 554 -20.69 -8.31 1.74
CA THR A 554 -20.75 -9.60 1.03
C THR A 554 -19.37 -10.26 0.87
N LEU A 555 -18.29 -9.48 1.07
CA LEU A 555 -16.90 -9.93 1.02
C LEU A 555 -16.14 -9.34 2.21
N SER A 556 -15.74 -10.19 3.15
CA SER A 556 -15.02 -9.78 4.36
C SER A 556 -13.64 -10.42 4.38
N ALA A 557 -12.63 -9.61 4.68
CA ALA A 557 -11.28 -10.07 4.88
C ALA A 557 -11.13 -10.66 6.30
N GLY A 558 -10.29 -11.69 6.41
CA GLY A 558 -10.05 -12.42 7.65
C GLY A 558 -11.12 -13.47 7.98
N LYS A 559 -10.70 -14.49 8.72
CA LYS A 559 -11.55 -15.57 9.24
C LYS A 559 -11.31 -15.67 10.74
N TYR A 560 -12.29 -15.23 11.53
CA TYR A 560 -12.17 -14.99 12.98
C TYR A 560 -13.13 -15.83 13.82
#